data_AF-A0A7C3VWW4-F1
#
_entry.id   AF-A0A7C3VWW4-F1
#
_cell.length_a   1.000
_cell.length_b   1.000
_cell.length_c   1.000
_cell.angle_alpha   90.00
_cell.angle_beta   90.00
_cell.angle_gamma   90.00
#
_symmetry.space_group_name_H-M   'P 1'
#
loop_
_entity.id
_entity.type
_entity.pdbx_description
1 polymer ?
#
loop_
_entity_poly.entity_id
_entity_poly.type
_entity_poly.pdbx_seq_one_letter_code
_entity_poly.pdbx_strand_id
1 'polypeptide(L)'
;MPHSDWPQTLRGHPGSLFAAALLTIFAAATNLQAQVFTSVTELDLPTGPGAQAPDLFASKDGRITLVWSAPDDAGFAVRMTTGNATGWGPVKTITASRKLFVNWADFPSIAVLDDGTIAAHWLQENGPSSYDYDLNI
;
A
#
# COMPACT_ATOMS: atom_id res chain seq x y z
N MET A 1 55.99 49.20 49.98
CA MET A 1 56.43 48.85 48.60
C MET A 1 57.94 48.72 48.62
N PRO A 2 58.60 47.88 47.81
CA PRO A 2 58.14 46.84 46.86
C PRO A 2 58.65 45.45 47.34
N HIS A 3 58.32 44.29 46.75
CA HIS A 3 58.96 43.67 45.59
C HIS A 3 58.45 42.19 45.59
N SER A 4 57.72 41.77 44.57
CA SER A 4 58.19 41.03 43.38
C SER A 4 58.32 39.52 43.58
N ASP A 5 57.68 38.81 42.66
CA ASP A 5 57.53 37.36 42.50
C ASP A 5 58.83 36.56 42.54
N TRP A 6 58.74 35.35 43.10
CA TRP A 6 59.55 34.18 42.70
C TRP A 6 58.71 32.90 42.89
N PRO A 7 58.82 31.88 42.01
CA PRO A 7 57.99 30.68 42.04
C PRO A 7 58.55 29.65 43.02
N GLN A 8 57.66 28.89 43.68
CA GLN A 8 58.05 27.78 44.56
C GLN A 8 57.22 26.54 44.25
N THR A 9 57.91 25.49 43.83
CA THR A 9 57.38 24.14 43.68
C THR A 9 57.31 23.41 45.03
N LEU A 10 56.25 22.61 45.18
CA LEU A 10 56.10 21.40 46.01
C LEU A 10 56.01 21.55 47.54
N ARG A 11 54.90 21.08 48.14
CA ARG A 11 54.85 19.82 48.94
C ARG A 11 53.50 19.56 49.60
N GLY A 12 53.09 18.28 49.54
CA GLY A 12 52.30 17.55 50.55
C GLY A 12 50.78 17.79 50.52
N HIS A 13 49.89 16.84 50.74
CA HIS A 13 49.98 15.43 51.17
C HIS A 13 48.56 14.80 51.01
N PRO A 14 48.36 13.50 51.28
CA PRO A 14 47.48 12.59 50.55
C PRO A 14 46.02 12.60 51.03
N GLY A 15 45.10 12.08 50.22
CA GLY A 15 43.73 11.86 50.68
C GLY A 15 42.75 11.44 49.59
N SER A 16 42.70 10.15 49.35
CA SER A 16 41.61 9.34 48.78
C SER A 16 40.31 10.00 48.30
N LEU A 17 40.02 9.67 47.04
CA LEU A 17 38.79 9.01 46.54
C LEU A 17 37.54 9.86 46.19
N PHE A 18 37.02 9.51 45.00
CA PHE A 18 35.69 9.72 44.45
C PHE A 18 35.30 11.14 44.00
N ALA A 19 35.49 11.42 42.71
CA ALA A 19 34.46 12.09 41.92
C ALA A 19 34.33 11.36 40.58
N ALA A 20 33.15 10.78 40.38
CA ALA A 20 32.82 9.80 39.37
C ALA A 20 33.05 10.28 37.94
N ALA A 21 33.44 9.32 37.09
CA ALA A 21 33.46 9.46 35.64
C ALA A 21 32.10 10.00 35.16
N LEU A 22 32.12 11.13 34.45
CA LEU A 22 30.95 11.66 33.77
C LEU A 22 30.58 10.68 32.65
N LEU A 23 29.55 9.89 32.89
CA LEU A 23 28.97 8.94 31.96
C LEU A 23 28.41 9.72 30.76
N THR A 24 29.06 9.60 29.60
CA THR A 24 28.50 10.01 28.32
C THR A 24 27.30 9.11 28.00
N ILE A 25 26.09 9.55 28.36
CA ILE A 25 24.86 8.95 27.84
C ILE A 25 24.71 9.43 26.40
N PHE A 26 25.25 8.68 25.45
CA PHE A 26 24.77 8.73 24.07
C PHE A 26 23.35 8.15 24.10
N ALA A 27 22.35 9.01 24.17
CA ALA A 27 20.98 8.65 23.85
C ALA A 27 20.94 8.34 22.34
N ALA A 28 21.24 7.08 21.98
CA ALA A 28 20.88 6.56 20.68
C ALA A 28 19.35 6.45 20.66
N ALA A 29 18.68 7.54 20.28
CA ALA A 29 17.29 7.50 19.87
C ALA A 29 17.23 6.60 18.63
N THR A 30 16.99 5.32 18.85
CA THR A 30 16.74 4.38 17.77
C THR A 30 15.38 4.74 17.19
N ASN A 31 15.38 5.31 15.99
CA ASN A 31 14.18 5.42 15.17
C ASN A 31 13.78 4.00 14.77
N LEU A 32 13.07 3.30 15.65
CA LEU A 32 12.33 2.08 15.30
C LEU A 32 11.16 2.50 14.41
N GLN A 33 11.42 2.73 13.12
CA GLN A 33 10.34 2.61 12.15
C GLN A 33 9.85 1.18 12.23
N ALA A 34 8.58 1.00 12.61
CA ALA A 34 7.93 -0.30 12.54
C ALA A 34 7.97 -0.76 11.09
N GLN A 35 8.78 -1.78 10.82
CA GLN A 35 8.84 -2.39 9.51
C GLN A 35 7.57 -3.21 9.31
N VAL A 36 6.65 -2.68 8.50
CA VAL A 36 5.33 -3.29 8.24
C VAL A 36 5.46 -4.57 7.39
N PHE A 37 6.47 -4.65 6.53
CA PHE A 37 6.71 -5.80 5.65
C PHE A 37 8.20 -6.17 5.61
N THR A 38 8.49 -7.47 5.61
CA THR A 38 9.85 -8.01 5.43
C THR A 38 10.26 -8.13 3.96
N SER A 39 9.30 -8.30 3.05
CA SER A 39 9.53 -8.34 1.60
C SER A 39 8.30 -7.86 0.85
N VAL A 40 8.52 -7.29 -0.33
CA VAL A 40 7.47 -6.96 -1.31
C VAL A 40 7.78 -7.73 -2.58
N THR A 41 6.78 -8.42 -3.11
CA THR A 41 6.90 -9.18 -4.35
C THR A 41 5.86 -8.65 -5.33
N GLU A 42 6.31 -8.30 -6.53
CA GLU A 42 5.42 -7.92 -7.61
C GLU A 42 4.74 -9.17 -8.17
N LEU A 43 3.45 -9.04 -8.49
CA LEU A 43 2.65 -10.11 -9.07
C LEU A 43 2.12 -9.65 -10.43
N ASP A 44 2.50 -10.37 -11.49
CA ASP A 44 2.05 -10.07 -12.85
C ASP A 44 0.52 -10.10 -12.94
N LEU A 45 -0.07 -9.05 -13.52
CA LEU A 45 -1.52 -8.94 -13.66
C LEU A 45 -2.01 -9.65 -14.94
N PRO A 46 -3.10 -10.44 -14.88
CA PRO A 46 -3.62 -11.18 -16.02
C PRO A 46 -4.58 -10.34 -16.87
N THR A 47 -4.39 -9.03 -16.94
CA THR A 47 -5.40 -8.08 -17.40
C THR A 47 -5.27 -7.71 -18.88
N GLY A 48 -4.07 -7.88 -19.45
CA GLY A 48 -3.76 -7.54 -20.84
C GLY A 48 -3.67 -6.03 -21.12
N PRO A 49 -3.32 -5.62 -22.35
CA PRO A 49 -3.19 -4.21 -22.72
C PRO A 49 -4.50 -3.43 -22.62
N GLY A 50 -4.42 -2.16 -22.19
CA GLY A 50 -5.58 -1.26 -22.10
C GLY A 50 -6.53 -1.54 -20.93
N ALA A 51 -6.19 -2.50 -20.06
CA ALA A 51 -6.89 -2.68 -18.81
C ALA A 51 -6.79 -1.43 -17.93
N GLN A 52 -7.91 -1.06 -17.30
CA GLN A 52 -8.03 0.15 -16.51
C GLN A 52 -9.11 0.01 -15.43
N ALA A 53 -9.15 1.01 -14.55
CA ALA A 53 -10.14 1.11 -13.49
C ALA A 53 -10.20 -0.16 -12.60
N PRO A 54 -9.07 -0.61 -12.01
CA PRO A 54 -9.04 -1.82 -11.21
C PRO A 54 -9.67 -1.60 -9.82
N ASP A 55 -10.29 -2.66 -9.30
CA ASP A 55 -10.67 -2.77 -7.88
C ASP A 55 -10.38 -4.19 -7.35
N LEU A 56 -10.07 -4.30 -6.06
CA LEU A 56 -9.59 -5.53 -5.41
C LEU A 56 -10.35 -5.80 -4.11
N PHE A 57 -10.79 -7.03 -3.93
CA PHE A 57 -11.40 -7.50 -2.69
C PHE A 57 -10.58 -8.65 -2.06
N ALA A 58 -10.12 -8.45 -0.82
CA ALA A 58 -9.43 -9.47 -0.03
C ALA A 58 -10.44 -10.23 0.85
N SER A 59 -10.58 -11.52 0.60
CA SER A 59 -11.44 -12.42 1.38
C SER A 59 -10.73 -12.90 2.65
N LYS A 60 -11.50 -13.24 3.69
CA LYS A 60 -10.97 -13.72 4.98
C LYS A 60 -10.14 -14.99 4.88
N ASP A 61 -10.36 -15.79 3.83
CA ASP A 61 -9.63 -17.04 3.55
C ASP A 61 -8.32 -16.82 2.80
N GLY A 62 -7.90 -15.56 2.59
CA GLY A 62 -6.65 -15.21 1.92
C GLY A 62 -6.74 -15.15 0.39
N ARG A 63 -7.93 -15.36 -0.19
CA ARG A 63 -8.14 -15.11 -1.63
C ARG A 63 -8.26 -13.62 -1.92
N ILE A 64 -7.76 -13.23 -3.09
CA ILE A 64 -7.88 -11.87 -3.63
C ILE A 64 -8.67 -11.96 -4.92
N THR A 65 -9.75 -11.20 -5.04
CA THR A 65 -10.51 -11.06 -6.28
C THR A 65 -10.25 -9.69 -6.88
N LEU A 66 -9.79 -9.66 -8.13
CA LEU A 66 -9.53 -8.46 -8.91
C LEU A 66 -10.65 -8.29 -9.94
N VAL A 67 -11.15 -7.08 -10.11
CA VAL A 67 -12.05 -6.68 -11.20
C VAL A 67 -11.43 -5.50 -11.97
N TRP A 68 -11.66 -5.45 -13.28
CA TRP A 68 -11.18 -4.36 -14.14
C TRP A 68 -12.04 -4.22 -15.39
N SER A 69 -11.93 -3.07 -16.04
CA SER A 69 -12.43 -2.84 -17.39
C SER A 69 -11.29 -2.99 -18.40
N ALA A 70 -11.55 -3.57 -19.56
CA ALA A 70 -10.58 -3.68 -20.65
C ALA A 70 -11.25 -3.63 -22.03
N PRO A 71 -10.54 -3.23 -23.08
CA PRO A 71 -11.03 -3.31 -24.45
C PRO A 71 -11.48 -4.73 -24.81
N ASP A 72 -12.52 -4.80 -25.64
CA ASP A 72 -13.12 -6.01 -26.16
C ASP A 72 -13.67 -5.75 -27.58
N ASP A 73 -13.87 -6.80 -28.38
CA ASP A 73 -14.47 -6.65 -29.72
C ASP A 73 -15.89 -6.05 -29.65
N ALA A 74 -16.58 -6.27 -28.52
CA ALA A 74 -17.85 -5.66 -28.20
C ALA A 74 -17.71 -4.23 -27.64
N GLY A 75 -16.55 -3.56 -27.70
CA GLY A 75 -16.31 -2.25 -27.09
C GLY A 75 -15.43 -2.39 -25.86
N PHE A 76 -16.05 -2.57 -24.69
CA PHE A 76 -15.34 -2.90 -23.46
C PHE A 76 -15.91 -4.18 -22.83
N ALA A 77 -15.15 -4.75 -21.90
CA ALA A 77 -15.58 -5.81 -21.01
C ALA A 77 -15.18 -5.49 -19.57
N VAL A 78 -16.06 -5.84 -18.63
CA VAL A 78 -15.72 -5.95 -17.20
C VAL A 78 -15.34 -7.39 -16.93
N ARG A 79 -14.12 -7.60 -16.44
CA ARG A 79 -13.53 -8.92 -16.21
C ARG A 79 -13.07 -9.03 -14.77
N MET A 80 -13.01 -10.26 -14.28
CA MET A 80 -12.49 -10.58 -12.95
C MET A 80 -11.55 -11.78 -12.97
N THR A 81 -10.73 -11.89 -11.94
CA THR A 81 -10.01 -13.12 -11.58
C THR A 81 -9.95 -13.26 -10.07
N THR A 82 -9.83 -14.48 -9.58
CA THR A 82 -9.54 -14.75 -8.16
C THR A 82 -8.22 -15.48 -8.07
N GLY A 83 -7.35 -15.02 -7.18
CA GLY A 83 -6.03 -15.55 -6.92
C GLY A 83 -5.63 -15.44 -5.46
N ASN A 84 -4.34 -15.46 -5.21
CA ASN A 84 -3.72 -15.26 -3.90
C ASN A 84 -2.29 -14.75 -4.09
N ALA A 85 -1.49 -14.71 -3.01
CA ALA A 85 -0.11 -14.25 -3.04
C ALA A 85 0.85 -15.03 -3.96
N THR A 86 0.44 -16.20 -4.48
CA THR A 86 1.25 -17.02 -5.38
C THR A 86 0.89 -16.89 -6.85
N GLY A 87 -0.25 -16.28 -7.18
CA GLY A 87 -0.74 -16.27 -8.55
C GLY A 87 -2.22 -15.96 -8.70
N TRP A 88 -2.60 -15.72 -9.96
CA TRP A 88 -3.97 -15.51 -10.37
C TRP A 88 -4.58 -16.76 -10.97
N GLY A 89 -5.89 -16.95 -10.76
CA GLY A 89 -6.68 -17.95 -11.45
C GLY A 89 -7.10 -17.51 -12.85
N PRO A 90 -7.98 -18.30 -13.51
CA PRO A 90 -8.48 -17.96 -14.83
C PRO A 90 -9.30 -16.67 -14.80
N VAL A 91 -9.11 -15.84 -15.82
CA VAL A 91 -9.91 -14.64 -16.07
C VAL A 91 -11.33 -15.04 -16.48
N LYS A 92 -12.32 -14.36 -15.92
CA LYS A 92 -13.74 -14.51 -16.24
C LYS A 92 -14.31 -13.16 -16.69
N THR A 93 -15.13 -13.16 -17.73
CA THR A 93 -15.89 -11.98 -18.14
C THR A 93 -17.18 -11.91 -17.36
N ILE A 94 -17.43 -10.78 -16.69
CA ILE A 94 -18.71 -10.47 -16.03
C ILE A 94 -19.71 -9.98 -17.09
N THR A 95 -19.28 -9.01 -17.90
CA THR A 95 -20.08 -8.46 -19.00
C THR A 95 -19.18 -7.90 -20.10
N ALA A 96 -19.68 -7.84 -21.33
CA ALA A 96 -19.04 -7.18 -22.46
C ALA A 96 -20.10 -6.47 -23.31
N SER A 97 -19.89 -5.19 -23.60
CA SER A 97 -20.88 -4.37 -24.30
C SER A 97 -20.30 -3.06 -24.82
N ARG A 98 -20.88 -2.56 -25.92
CA ARG A 98 -20.56 -1.23 -26.50
C ARG A 98 -21.11 -0.10 -25.66
N LYS A 99 -22.05 -0.43 -24.76
CA LYS A 99 -22.71 0.51 -23.86
C LYS A 99 -22.02 0.58 -22.50
N LEU A 100 -20.94 -0.17 -22.26
CA LEU A 100 -20.23 0.00 -20.99
C LEU A 100 -19.69 1.43 -20.91
N PHE A 101 -20.10 2.13 -19.87
CA PHE A 101 -19.66 3.50 -19.64
C PHE A 101 -18.32 3.46 -18.90
N VAL A 102 -17.25 3.73 -19.63
CA VAL A 102 -15.88 3.68 -19.14
C VAL A 102 -15.26 5.07 -19.21
N ASN A 103 -14.89 5.63 -18.08
CA ASN A 103 -14.36 6.98 -17.97
C ASN A 103 -13.09 7.04 -17.09
N TRP A 104 -12.63 8.26 -16.75
CA TRP A 104 -11.43 8.50 -15.94
C TRP A 104 -11.69 8.60 -14.43
N ALA A 105 -12.95 8.63 -14.00
CA ALA A 105 -13.34 8.97 -12.63
C ALA A 105 -13.94 7.79 -11.86
N ASP A 106 -14.54 6.84 -12.57
CA ASP A 106 -15.30 5.73 -12.01
C ASP A 106 -14.69 4.38 -12.38
N PHE A 107 -15.03 3.34 -11.61
CA PHE A 107 -14.51 1.99 -11.79
C PHE A 107 -15.56 0.93 -11.48
N PRO A 108 -15.51 -0.26 -12.12
CA PRO A 108 -16.24 -1.39 -11.61
C PRO A 108 -15.72 -1.75 -10.22
N SER A 109 -16.60 -2.14 -9.30
CA SER A 109 -16.20 -2.60 -7.97
C SER A 109 -16.73 -4.00 -7.71
N ILE A 110 -16.08 -4.71 -6.78
CA ILE A 110 -16.39 -6.10 -6.45
C ILE A 110 -16.39 -6.33 -4.94
N ALA A 111 -17.32 -7.16 -4.48
CA ALA A 111 -17.41 -7.65 -3.12
C ALA A 111 -17.60 -9.17 -3.12
N VAL A 112 -16.99 -9.85 -2.15
CA VAL A 112 -17.15 -11.29 -1.93
C VAL A 112 -17.76 -11.52 -0.55
N LEU A 113 -18.92 -12.18 -0.51
CA LEU A 113 -19.61 -12.52 0.73
C LEU A 113 -18.99 -13.76 1.40
N ASP A 114 -19.29 -13.95 2.68
CA ASP A 114 -18.74 -15.06 3.49
C ASP A 114 -19.12 -16.45 2.94
N ASP A 115 -20.22 -16.57 2.18
CA ASP A 115 -20.65 -17.80 1.51
C ASP A 115 -19.99 -18.03 0.14
N GLY A 116 -19.14 -17.10 -0.30
CA GLY A 116 -18.46 -17.12 -1.60
C GLY A 116 -19.25 -16.48 -2.74
N THR A 117 -20.44 -15.93 -2.49
CA THR A 117 -21.17 -15.13 -3.48
C THR A 117 -20.35 -13.90 -3.84
N ILE A 118 -20.24 -13.64 -5.15
CA ILE A 118 -19.55 -12.47 -5.68
C ILE A 118 -20.58 -11.50 -6.22
N ALA A 119 -20.58 -10.27 -5.72
CA ALA A 119 -21.32 -9.16 -6.29
C ALA A 119 -20.32 -8.21 -6.94
N ALA A 120 -20.58 -7.82 -8.19
CA ALA A 120 -19.80 -6.80 -8.87
C ALA A 120 -20.76 -5.75 -9.40
N HIS A 121 -20.31 -4.53 -9.58
CA HIS A 121 -21.10 -3.52 -10.29
C HIS A 121 -20.30 -2.84 -11.37
N TRP A 122 -21.00 -2.31 -12.37
CA TRP A 122 -20.43 -1.56 -13.48
C TRP A 122 -21.39 -0.49 -13.97
N LEU A 123 -20.86 0.48 -14.72
CA LEU A 123 -21.66 1.53 -15.32
C LEU A 123 -22.01 1.15 -16.76
N GLN A 124 -23.25 1.43 -17.15
CA GLN A 124 -23.73 1.19 -18.50
C GLN A 124 -24.57 2.36 -18.99
N GLU A 125 -24.24 2.87 -20.17
CA GLU A 125 -24.97 3.94 -20.83
C GLU A 125 -26.46 3.59 -20.99
N ASN A 126 -27.33 4.54 -20.63
CA ASN A 126 -28.78 4.37 -20.66
C ASN A 126 -29.53 5.51 -21.39
N GLY A 127 -28.83 6.52 -21.90
CA GLY A 127 -29.45 7.68 -22.53
C GLY A 127 -28.55 8.35 -23.59
N PRO A 128 -29.05 9.44 -24.21
CA PRO A 128 -28.34 10.14 -25.27
C PRO A 128 -27.27 11.13 -24.76
N SER A 129 -27.27 11.52 -23.48
CA SER A 129 -26.23 12.38 -22.93
C SER A 129 -24.94 11.61 -22.65
N SER A 130 -23.80 12.29 -22.72
CA SER A 130 -22.47 11.70 -22.48
C SER A 130 -22.24 11.18 -21.05
N TYR A 131 -23.17 11.43 -20.13
CA TYR A 131 -23.10 10.98 -18.73
C TYR A 131 -24.42 10.32 -18.27
N ASP A 132 -25.28 9.92 -19.21
CA ASP A 132 -26.47 9.14 -18.90
C ASP A 132 -26.06 7.67 -18.77
N TYR A 133 -25.92 7.18 -17.54
CA TYR A 133 -25.61 5.78 -17.25
C TYR A 133 -26.34 5.27 -16.00
N ASP A 134 -26.56 3.96 -15.97
CA ASP A 134 -27.04 3.22 -14.80
C ASP A 134 -25.89 2.45 -14.13
N LEU A 135 -26.03 2.24 -12.82
CA LEU A 135 -25.26 1.24 -12.09
C LEU A 135 -25.97 -0.12 -12.23
N ASN A 136 -25.25 -1.09 -12.78
CA ASN A 136 -25.68 -2.48 -12.95
C ASN A 136 -24.92 -3.39 -11.99
N ILE A 137 -25.54 -4.50 -11.57
CA ILE A 137 -24.97 -5.52 -10.66
C ILE A 137 -25.08 -6.90 -11.31
#